data_AF-A0A1F4XD79-F1
#
_entry.id   AF-A0A1F4XD79-F1
#
_cell.length_a   1.000
_cell.length_b   1.000
_cell.length_c   1.000
_cell.angle_alpha   90.00
_cell.angle_beta   90.00
_cell.angle_gamma   90.00
#
_symmetry.space_group_name_H-M   'P 1'
#
loop_
_entity.id
_entity.type
_entity.pdbx_description
1 polymer ?
#
loop_
_entity_poly.entity_id
_entity_poly.type
_entity_poly.pdbx_seq_one_letter_code
_entity_poly.pdbx_strand_id
1 'polypeptide(L)'
;MDIANGITTNHPEIVLMVALIGERPEEVTHFSRNVKGEVYASNFDERAEEQTRVSELCLERAKRLAERGQDVVILMDSITRLARAYNMVAPPSGRTLTGGFDPAALYPAKHFFGAARNFEEKGSLTIIATALVETGSRMDDVIFEEFKGTGNMELRLDRSLSERRIFPAIDIKSSGTRHEEQLFDAPTLEKVYRLRRMVDLLDERDATDLVIDRLKKTKTNKDFLDTLHTGA
;
A
#
# COMPACT_ATOMS: atom_id res chain seq x y z
N MET A 1 0.90 11.22 2.01
CA MET A 1 2.32 11.62 2.19
C MET A 1 2.95 11.05 3.45
N ASP A 2 2.18 10.64 4.46
CA ASP A 2 2.74 10.22 5.77
C ASP A 2 3.76 9.08 5.68
N ILE A 3 3.50 8.07 4.85
CA ILE A 3 4.45 6.96 4.61
C ILE A 3 5.76 7.49 4.00
N ALA A 4 5.69 8.33 2.98
CA ALA A 4 6.86 8.93 2.33
C ALA A 4 7.71 9.76 3.31
N ASN A 5 7.05 10.57 4.14
CA ASN A 5 7.72 11.38 5.16
C ASN A 5 8.34 10.51 6.25
N GLY A 6 7.63 9.46 6.68
CA GLY A 6 8.14 8.48 7.64
C GLY A 6 9.40 7.78 7.13
N ILE A 7 9.40 7.33 5.87
CA ILE A 7 10.59 6.70 5.24
C ILE A 7 11.74 7.71 5.17
N THR A 8 11.53 8.87 4.55
CA THR A 8 12.63 9.83 4.32
C THR A 8 13.19 10.46 5.59
N THR A 9 12.43 10.47 6.69
CA THR A 9 12.90 10.97 7.98
C THR A 9 13.68 9.90 8.76
N ASN A 10 13.17 8.66 8.79
CA ASN A 10 13.74 7.60 9.62
C ASN A 10 14.82 6.77 8.88
N HIS A 11 14.73 6.71 7.56
CA HIS A 11 15.57 5.91 6.66
C HIS A 11 15.96 6.73 5.41
N PRO A 12 16.75 7.81 5.57
CA PRO A 12 17.16 8.68 4.45
C PRO A 12 18.04 7.98 3.41
N GLU A 13 18.61 6.82 3.73
CA GLU A 13 19.39 5.97 2.84
C GLU A 13 18.55 5.24 1.77
N ILE A 14 17.26 5.05 2.05
CA ILE A 14 16.34 4.34 1.14
C ILE A 14 16.03 5.22 -0.08
N VAL A 15 16.12 4.63 -1.26
CA VAL A 15 15.70 5.30 -2.49
C VAL A 15 14.17 5.29 -2.55
N LEU A 16 13.55 6.44 -2.29
CA LEU A 16 12.11 6.62 -2.40
C LEU A 16 11.71 7.02 -3.83
N MET A 17 10.83 6.22 -4.43
CA MET A 17 10.16 6.50 -5.70
C MET A 17 8.65 6.55 -5.48
N VAL A 18 7.98 7.47 -6.17
CA VAL A 18 6.52 7.60 -6.13
C VAL A 18 5.98 7.45 -7.55
N ALA A 19 5.11 6.48 -7.78
CA ALA A 19 4.46 6.21 -9.05
C ALA A 19 2.99 6.64 -8.99
N LEU A 20 2.62 7.74 -9.66
CA LEU A 20 1.27 8.28 -9.68
C LEU A 20 0.63 8.01 -11.05
N ILE A 21 -0.29 7.05 -11.13
CA ILE A 21 -0.85 6.54 -12.37
C ILE A 21 -2.33 6.86 -12.46
N GLY A 22 -2.69 7.69 -13.43
CA GLY A 22 -4.08 8.07 -13.67
C GLY A 22 -4.66 8.95 -12.55
N GLU A 23 -3.81 9.69 -11.84
CA GLU A 23 -4.21 10.63 -10.79
C GLU A 23 -4.41 12.04 -11.33
N ARG A 24 -4.96 12.92 -10.47
CA ARG A 24 -5.26 14.29 -10.87
C ARG A 24 -3.99 15.16 -10.95
N PRO A 25 -3.87 16.07 -11.93
CA PRO A 25 -2.68 16.91 -12.09
C PRO A 25 -2.31 17.73 -10.83
N GLU A 26 -3.30 18.17 -10.05
CA GLU A 26 -3.08 18.91 -8.80
C GLU A 26 -2.46 18.03 -7.71
N GLU A 27 -2.84 16.76 -7.62
CA GLU A 27 -2.29 15.78 -6.68
C GLU A 27 -0.85 15.42 -7.08
N VAL A 28 -0.62 15.21 -8.38
CA VAL A 28 0.73 14.97 -8.93
C VAL A 28 1.65 16.16 -8.64
N THR A 29 1.18 17.38 -8.85
CA THR A 29 1.94 18.59 -8.56
C THR A 29 2.25 18.71 -7.08
N HIS A 30 1.28 18.41 -6.22
CA HIS A 30 1.47 18.43 -4.78
C HIS A 30 2.52 17.42 -4.31
N PHE A 31 2.47 16.17 -4.79
CA PHE A 31 3.49 15.17 -4.47
C PHE A 31 4.87 15.58 -4.99
N SER A 32 4.96 16.03 -6.25
CA SER A 32 6.22 16.43 -6.89
C SER A 32 6.94 17.56 -6.16
N ARG A 33 6.21 18.44 -5.46
CA ARG A 33 6.80 19.56 -4.71
C ARG A 33 7.18 19.21 -3.28
N ASN A 34 6.54 18.21 -2.68
CA ASN A 34 6.65 17.95 -1.24
C ASN A 34 7.38 16.65 -0.89
N VAL A 35 7.40 15.67 -1.80
CA VAL A 35 8.13 14.41 -1.58
C VAL A 35 9.62 14.61 -1.80
N LYS A 36 10.43 14.11 -0.86
CA LYS A 36 11.88 13.99 -1.01
C LYS A 36 12.21 12.66 -1.68
N GLY A 37 11.95 12.56 -2.98
CA GLY A 37 12.12 11.34 -3.75
C GLY A 37 11.89 11.57 -5.24
N GLU A 38 12.06 10.52 -6.04
CA GLU A 38 11.78 10.58 -7.47
C GLU A 38 10.29 10.38 -7.72
N VAL A 39 9.67 11.24 -8.53
CA VAL A 39 8.26 11.12 -8.89
C VAL A 39 8.12 10.74 -10.36
N TYR A 40 7.45 9.63 -10.60
CA TYR A 40 7.05 9.09 -11.89
C TYR A 40 5.54 9.25 -11.99
N ALA A 41 5.05 10.12 -12.86
CA ALA A 41 3.63 10.40 -12.94
C ALA A 41 3.13 10.36 -14.37
N SER A 42 1.92 9.85 -14.54
CA SER A 42 1.10 10.04 -15.73
C SER A 42 -0.34 10.31 -15.30
N ASN A 43 -0.90 11.42 -15.76
CA ASN A 43 -2.20 11.92 -15.32
C ASN A 43 -3.36 11.11 -15.91
N PHE A 44 -4.57 11.27 -15.37
CA PHE A 44 -5.76 10.57 -15.86
C PHE A 44 -6.21 10.94 -17.27
N ASP A 45 -5.84 12.14 -17.75
CA ASP A 45 -6.17 12.64 -19.09
C ASP A 45 -5.17 12.22 -20.17
N GLU A 46 -4.05 11.62 -19.76
CA GLU A 46 -3.07 11.03 -20.66
C GLU A 46 -3.49 9.64 -21.15
N ARG A 47 -2.85 9.19 -22.23
CA ARG A 47 -3.15 7.90 -22.86
C ARG A 47 -2.75 6.74 -21.96
N ALA A 48 -3.51 5.64 -22.04
CA ALA A 48 -3.23 4.43 -21.29
C ALA A 48 -1.83 3.87 -21.58
N GLU A 49 -1.34 4.00 -22.81
CA GLU A 49 0.03 3.59 -23.18
C GLU A 49 1.12 4.39 -22.46
N GLU A 50 0.89 5.69 -22.20
CA GLU A 50 1.84 6.51 -21.44
C GLU A 50 1.80 6.14 -19.95
N GLN A 51 0.61 5.88 -19.41
CA GLN A 51 0.42 5.41 -18.04
C GLN A 51 1.18 4.10 -17.79
N THR A 52 1.03 3.11 -18.68
CA THR A 52 1.76 1.84 -18.54
C THR A 52 3.26 2.05 -18.71
N ARG A 53 3.69 2.83 -19.71
CA ARG A 53 5.11 3.10 -19.98
C ARG A 53 5.83 3.78 -18.81
N VAL A 54 5.21 4.78 -18.17
CA VAL A 54 5.79 5.45 -17.00
C VAL A 54 5.95 4.48 -15.84
N SER A 55 4.96 3.60 -15.61
CA SER A 55 5.05 2.57 -14.58
C SER A 55 6.19 1.58 -14.84
N GLU A 56 6.36 1.13 -16.08
CA GLU A 56 7.43 0.20 -16.47
C GLU A 56 8.81 0.82 -16.28
N LEU A 57 8.98 2.10 -16.63
CA LEU A 57 10.23 2.82 -16.42
C LEU A 57 10.58 2.94 -14.92
N CYS A 58 9.59 3.27 -14.09
CA CYS A 58 9.75 3.32 -12.64
C CYS A 58 10.20 1.96 -12.09
N LEU A 59 9.52 0.88 -12.50
CA LEU A 59 9.84 -0.48 -12.06
C LEU A 59 11.25 -0.91 -12.47
N GLU A 60 11.61 -0.74 -13.75
CA GLU A 60 12.91 -1.19 -14.24
C GLU A 60 14.06 -0.45 -13.56
N ARG A 61 13.91 0.85 -13.32
CA ARG A 61 14.89 1.61 -12.53
C ARG A 61 15.00 1.07 -11.11
N ALA A 62 13.87 0.87 -10.42
CA ALA A 62 13.86 0.35 -9.06
C ALA A 62 14.54 -1.04 -8.99
N LYS A 63 14.26 -1.92 -9.95
CA LYS A 63 14.93 -3.23 -10.08
C LYS A 63 16.44 -3.08 -10.24
N ARG A 64 16.91 -2.21 -11.16
CA ARG A 64 18.36 -2.00 -11.35
C ARG A 64 19.06 -1.48 -10.11
N LEU A 65 18.40 -0.63 -9.31
CA LEU A 65 18.96 -0.11 -8.05
C LEU A 65 18.98 -1.20 -6.97
N ALA A 66 17.89 -1.98 -6.84
CA ALA A 66 17.83 -3.09 -5.89
C ALA A 66 18.87 -4.18 -6.21
N GLU A 67 19.05 -4.52 -7.50
CA GLU A 67 20.09 -5.46 -7.97
C GLU A 67 21.52 -4.97 -7.68
N ARG A 68 21.73 -3.65 -7.52
CA ARG A 68 23.01 -3.07 -7.08
C ARG A 68 23.17 -3.07 -5.56
N GLY A 69 22.21 -3.64 -4.85
CA GLY A 69 22.18 -3.76 -3.40
C GLY A 69 21.71 -2.50 -2.67
N GLN A 70 20.84 -1.70 -3.29
CA GLN A 70 20.17 -0.59 -2.61
C GLN A 70 18.79 -1.01 -2.12
N ASP A 71 18.34 -0.41 -1.03
CA ASP A 71 16.96 -0.53 -0.57
C ASP A 71 16.11 0.52 -1.28
N VAL A 72 15.08 0.07 -1.99
CA VAL A 72 14.22 0.91 -2.82
C VAL A 72 12.78 0.72 -2.39
N VAL A 73 12.06 1.83 -2.21
CA VAL A 73 10.62 1.83 -1.95
C VAL A 73 9.90 2.52 -3.11
N ILE A 74 8.91 1.84 -3.69
CA ILE A 74 7.93 2.45 -4.59
C ILE A 74 6.63 2.64 -3.82
N LEU A 75 6.16 3.90 -3.75
CA LEU A 75 4.80 4.22 -3.34
C LEU A 75 3.95 4.43 -4.60
N MET A 76 2.99 3.55 -4.85
CA MET A 76 2.16 3.58 -6.05
C MET A 76 0.72 4.01 -5.73
N ASP A 77 0.23 4.98 -6.47
CA ASP A 77 -1.16 5.44 -6.42
C ASP A 77 -1.71 5.52 -7.85
N SER A 78 -2.44 4.52 -8.37
CA SER A 78 -2.86 3.26 -7.71
C SER A 78 -2.64 2.03 -8.59
N ILE A 79 -2.53 0.84 -7.97
CA ILE A 79 -2.39 -0.41 -8.72
C ILE A 79 -3.67 -0.75 -9.50
N THR A 80 -4.84 -0.33 -8.99
CA THR A 80 -6.12 -0.52 -9.69
C THR A 80 -6.17 0.26 -10.99
N ARG A 81 -5.74 1.53 -10.98
CA ARG A 81 -5.67 2.36 -12.20
C ARG A 81 -4.64 1.80 -13.18
N LEU A 82 -3.50 1.33 -12.69
CA LEU A 82 -2.49 0.70 -13.55
C LEU A 82 -3.04 -0.57 -14.24
N ALA A 83 -3.74 -1.44 -13.50
CA ALA A 83 -4.37 -2.62 -14.07
C ALA A 83 -5.43 -2.28 -15.14
N ARG A 84 -6.23 -1.22 -14.91
CA ARG A 84 -7.17 -0.69 -15.91
C ARG A 84 -6.44 -0.18 -17.16
N ALA A 85 -5.32 0.53 -17.00
CA ALA A 85 -4.51 1.01 -18.11
C ALA A 85 -4.00 -0.16 -18.97
N TYR A 86 -3.44 -1.21 -18.35
CA TYR A 86 -3.04 -2.41 -19.10
C TYR A 86 -4.21 -3.09 -19.81
N ASN A 87 -5.40 -3.16 -19.21
CA ASN A 87 -6.59 -3.71 -19.88
C ASN A 87 -7.06 -2.90 -21.09
N MET A 88 -6.78 -1.60 -21.14
CA MET A 88 -7.09 -0.77 -22.31
C MET A 88 -6.07 -0.94 -23.45
N VAL A 89 -4.81 -1.24 -23.12
CA VAL A 89 -3.71 -1.36 -24.09
C VAL A 89 -3.52 -2.80 -24.60
N ALA A 90 -3.87 -3.79 -23.79
CA ALA A 90 -3.66 -5.20 -24.13
C ALA A 90 -4.52 -5.62 -25.33
N PRO A 91 -3.96 -6.40 -26.27
CA PRO A 91 -4.75 -7.01 -27.33
C PRO A 91 -5.75 -8.01 -26.72
N PRO A 92 -7.00 -8.08 -27.21
CA PRO A 92 -7.99 -9.01 -26.67
C PRO A 92 -7.52 -10.46 -26.81
N SER A 93 -7.48 -11.21 -25.71
CA SER A 93 -7.13 -12.64 -25.70
C SER A 93 -8.26 -13.54 -26.20
N GLY A 94 -9.46 -12.98 -26.37
CA GLY A 94 -10.69 -13.73 -26.67
C GLY A 94 -11.31 -14.44 -25.47
N ARG A 95 -10.74 -14.29 -24.26
CA ARG A 95 -11.32 -14.75 -23.00
C ARG A 95 -11.59 -13.53 -22.12
N THR A 96 -12.83 -13.40 -21.64
CA THR A 96 -13.23 -12.30 -20.76
C THR A 96 -13.74 -12.89 -19.45
N LEU A 97 -13.13 -12.47 -18.34
CA LEU A 97 -13.63 -12.78 -17.00
C LEU A 97 -14.92 -12.01 -16.72
N THR A 98 -15.63 -12.46 -15.69
CA THR A 98 -16.78 -11.75 -15.14
C THR A 98 -16.41 -10.29 -14.88
N GLY A 99 -17.14 -9.34 -15.48
CA GLY A 99 -16.85 -7.91 -15.35
C GLY A 99 -16.10 -7.26 -16.53
N GLY A 100 -15.86 -7.99 -17.63
CA GLY A 100 -15.29 -7.39 -18.84
C GLY A 100 -13.76 -7.31 -18.86
N PHE A 101 -13.10 -8.02 -17.93
CA PHE A 101 -11.65 -7.97 -17.74
C PHE A 101 -10.96 -9.15 -18.43
N ASP A 102 -9.88 -8.89 -19.16
CA ASP A 102 -9.06 -9.94 -19.74
C ASP A 102 -7.95 -10.37 -18.76
N PRO A 103 -7.91 -11.62 -18.27
CA PRO A 103 -6.90 -12.03 -17.30
C PRO A 103 -5.46 -11.87 -17.81
N ALA A 104 -5.23 -11.96 -19.13
CA ALA A 104 -3.91 -11.72 -19.70
C ALA A 104 -3.46 -10.27 -19.53
N ALA A 105 -4.40 -9.32 -19.50
CA ALA A 105 -4.11 -7.92 -19.28
C ALA A 105 -3.72 -7.59 -17.83
N LEU A 106 -4.02 -8.47 -16.87
CA LEU A 106 -3.59 -8.28 -15.48
C LEU A 106 -2.12 -8.66 -15.27
N TYR A 107 -1.57 -9.52 -16.13
CA TYR A 107 -0.24 -10.07 -15.95
C TYR A 107 0.85 -9.01 -15.76
N PRO A 108 0.92 -7.93 -16.55
CA PRO A 108 1.95 -6.89 -16.35
C PRO A 108 1.82 -6.19 -14.99
N ALA A 109 0.60 -5.90 -14.54
CA ALA A 109 0.36 -5.27 -13.25
C ALA A 109 0.69 -6.21 -12.08
N LYS A 110 0.38 -7.52 -12.20
CA LYS A 110 0.84 -8.56 -11.25
C LYS A 110 2.34 -8.70 -11.23
N HIS A 111 2.98 -8.64 -12.39
CA HIS A 111 4.44 -8.65 -12.50
C HIS A 111 5.06 -7.43 -11.81
N PHE A 112 4.48 -6.24 -12.00
CA PHE A 112 4.89 -5.02 -11.30
C PHE A 112 4.83 -5.21 -9.79
N PHE A 113 3.68 -5.61 -9.25
CA PHE A 113 3.49 -5.72 -7.81
C PHE A 113 4.32 -6.87 -7.21
N GLY A 114 4.40 -8.01 -7.89
CA GLY A 114 5.21 -9.18 -7.52
C GLY A 114 6.72 -9.01 -7.72
N ALA A 115 7.17 -7.87 -8.24
CA ALA A 115 8.60 -7.55 -8.26
C ALA A 115 9.13 -7.28 -6.84
N ALA A 116 8.28 -6.79 -5.93
CA ALA A 116 8.63 -6.52 -4.54
C ALA A 116 9.18 -7.79 -3.86
N ARG A 117 10.39 -7.68 -3.29
CA ARG A 117 11.08 -8.76 -2.60
C ARG A 117 12.25 -8.23 -1.78
N ASN A 118 12.60 -8.96 -0.73
CA ASN A 118 13.86 -8.82 -0.02
C ASN A 118 14.90 -9.75 -0.65
N PHE A 119 16.09 -9.26 -1.00
CA PHE A 119 17.15 -10.09 -1.59
C PHE A 119 18.06 -10.63 -0.49
N GLU A 120 18.49 -11.88 -0.61
CA GLU A 120 19.28 -12.56 0.43
C GLU A 120 20.66 -11.92 0.65
N GLU A 121 21.35 -11.53 -0.42
CA GLU A 121 22.69 -10.97 -0.32
C GLU A 121 22.66 -9.47 0.02
N LYS A 122 21.96 -8.66 -0.78
CA LYS A 122 21.91 -7.21 -0.60
C LYS A 122 20.75 -6.55 -1.32
N GLY A 123 20.18 -5.52 -0.68
CA GLY A 123 19.13 -4.67 -1.23
C GLY A 123 17.74 -5.27 -1.08
N SER A 124 16.74 -4.43 -1.28
CA SER A 124 15.34 -4.80 -1.22
C SER A 124 14.53 -3.92 -2.16
N LEU A 125 13.45 -4.47 -2.69
CA LEU A 125 12.43 -3.72 -3.40
C LEU A 125 11.12 -3.84 -2.63
N THR A 126 10.71 -2.74 -1.99
CA THR A 126 9.43 -2.63 -1.30
C THR A 126 8.46 -1.89 -2.20
N ILE A 127 7.25 -2.41 -2.38
CA ILE A 127 6.18 -1.73 -3.13
C ILE A 127 4.97 -1.63 -2.21
N ILE A 128 4.52 -0.40 -1.96
CA ILE A 128 3.24 -0.14 -1.28
C ILE A 128 2.35 0.53 -2.30
N ALA A 129 1.27 -0.13 -2.67
CA ALA A 129 0.32 0.38 -3.66
C ALA A 129 -1.06 0.54 -3.05
N THR A 130 -1.75 1.62 -3.40
CA THR A 130 -3.17 1.78 -3.08
C THR A 130 -4.00 0.92 -4.04
N ALA A 131 -5.05 0.30 -3.51
CA ALA A 131 -6.04 -0.43 -4.29
C ALA A 131 -7.43 0.12 -3.97
N LEU A 132 -8.22 0.37 -5.01
CA LEU A 132 -9.58 0.86 -4.85
C LEU A 132 -10.51 -0.32 -4.62
N VAL A 133 -11.35 -0.20 -3.59
CA VAL A 133 -12.39 -1.17 -3.23
C VAL A 133 -13.72 -0.45 -3.07
N GLU A 134 -14.83 -1.19 -3.14
CA GLU A 134 -16.19 -0.65 -2.96
C GLU A 134 -16.52 0.50 -3.93
N THR A 135 -15.98 0.45 -5.15
CA THR A 135 -16.21 1.46 -6.19
C THR A 135 -17.53 1.25 -6.94
N GLY A 136 -18.20 0.11 -6.70
CA GLY A 136 -19.35 -0.35 -7.48
C GLY A 136 -18.98 -0.98 -8.83
N SER A 137 -17.69 -1.02 -9.17
CA SER A 137 -17.20 -1.65 -10.40
C SER A 137 -16.78 -3.09 -10.13
N ARG A 138 -17.46 -4.05 -10.75
CA ARG A 138 -17.06 -5.48 -10.73
C ARG A 138 -15.63 -5.70 -11.22
N MET A 139 -15.16 -4.83 -12.12
CA MET A 139 -13.79 -4.87 -12.63
C MET A 139 -12.78 -4.63 -11.50
N ASP A 140 -13.05 -3.65 -10.63
CA ASP A 140 -12.14 -3.32 -9.52
C ASP A 140 -12.14 -4.41 -8.46
N ASP A 141 -13.30 -5.02 -8.19
CA ASP A 141 -13.43 -6.14 -7.26
C ASP A 141 -12.56 -7.32 -7.73
N VAL A 142 -12.60 -7.66 -9.03
CA VAL A 142 -11.76 -8.72 -9.61
C VAL A 142 -10.28 -8.36 -9.55
N ILE A 143 -9.91 -7.12 -9.87
CA ILE A 143 -8.54 -6.63 -9.77
C ILE A 143 -8.02 -6.76 -8.33
N PHE A 144 -8.81 -6.32 -7.34
CA PHE A 144 -8.44 -6.38 -5.94
C PHE A 144 -8.20 -7.82 -5.46
N GLU A 145 -9.12 -8.74 -5.75
CA GLU A 145 -8.98 -10.15 -5.34
C GLU A 145 -7.74 -10.82 -5.94
N GLU A 146 -7.38 -10.49 -7.18
CA GLU A 146 -6.16 -11.01 -7.83
C GLU A 146 -4.87 -10.47 -7.19
N PHE A 147 -4.87 -9.22 -6.72
CA PHE A 147 -3.72 -8.63 -6.02
C PHE A 147 -3.61 -9.07 -4.56
N LYS A 148 -4.74 -9.36 -3.90
CA LYS A 148 -4.77 -9.89 -2.54
C LYS A 148 -3.95 -11.18 -2.39
N GLY A 149 -3.99 -12.04 -3.40
CA GLY A 149 -3.17 -13.26 -3.44
C GLY A 149 -1.69 -13.02 -3.68
N THR A 150 -1.32 -11.86 -4.25
CA THR A 150 0.06 -11.51 -4.62
C THR A 150 0.80 -10.82 -3.48
N GLY A 151 0.10 -9.98 -2.70
CA GLY A 151 0.68 -9.24 -1.57
C GLY A 151 0.86 -10.06 -0.30
N ASN A 152 1.65 -9.51 0.62
CA ASN A 152 1.88 -10.05 1.97
C ASN A 152 1.50 -9.09 3.10
N MET A 153 1.09 -7.84 2.78
CA MET A 153 0.60 -6.85 3.73
C MET A 153 -0.66 -6.18 3.17
N GLU A 154 -1.69 -6.05 4.02
CA GLU A 154 -2.92 -5.32 3.74
C GLU A 154 -3.14 -4.27 4.83
N LEU A 155 -3.33 -3.00 4.43
CA LEU A 155 -3.80 -1.93 5.29
C LEU A 155 -5.16 -1.45 4.77
N ARG A 156 -6.23 -1.84 5.46
CA ARG A 156 -7.60 -1.51 5.06
C ARG A 156 -8.05 -0.20 5.68
N LEU A 157 -8.67 0.63 4.86
CA LEU A 157 -9.28 1.88 5.29
C LEU A 157 -10.81 1.75 5.28
N ASP A 158 -11.45 2.17 6.37
CA ASP A 158 -12.89 2.06 6.56
C ASP A 158 -13.57 3.39 6.21
N ARG A 159 -14.52 3.33 5.27
CA ARG A 159 -15.29 4.50 4.82
C ARG A 159 -16.12 5.12 5.95
N SER A 160 -16.71 4.31 6.82
CA SER A 160 -17.55 4.76 7.94
C SER A 160 -16.75 5.56 8.98
N LEU A 161 -15.48 5.19 9.23
CA LEU A 161 -14.57 5.97 10.07
C LEU A 161 -14.29 7.34 9.45
N SER A 162 -13.98 7.36 8.14
CA SER A 162 -13.72 8.60 7.41
C SER A 162 -14.94 9.53 7.36
N GLU A 163 -16.15 8.99 7.14
CA GLU A 163 -17.41 9.76 7.14
C GLU A 163 -17.69 10.41 8.50
N ARG A 164 -17.28 9.75 9.59
CA ARG A 164 -17.32 10.28 10.96
C ARG A 164 -16.16 11.22 11.31
N ARG A 165 -15.25 11.46 10.36
CA ARG A 165 -14.03 12.28 10.53
C ARG A 165 -13.03 11.72 11.53
N ILE A 166 -12.98 10.39 11.68
CA ILE A 166 -12.00 9.70 12.52
C ILE A 166 -10.79 9.36 11.65
N PHE A 167 -9.62 9.92 11.97
CA PHE A 167 -8.39 9.71 11.22
C PHE A 167 -7.22 9.32 12.16
N PRO A 168 -6.35 8.38 11.75
CA PRO A 168 -6.41 7.62 10.49
C PRO A 168 -7.57 6.62 10.46
N ALA A 169 -8.28 6.54 9.33
CA ALA A 169 -9.49 5.72 9.16
C ALA A 169 -9.13 4.24 8.90
N ILE A 170 -8.26 3.66 9.72
CA ILE A 170 -7.72 2.30 9.54
C ILE A 170 -8.65 1.29 10.22
N ASP A 171 -9.04 0.26 9.50
CA ASP A 171 -9.63 -0.95 10.08
C ASP A 171 -8.50 -1.83 10.64
N ILE A 172 -8.34 -1.80 11.96
CA ILE A 172 -7.27 -2.53 12.67
C ILE A 172 -7.48 -4.05 12.57
N LYS A 173 -8.73 -4.53 12.55
CA LYS A 173 -9.06 -5.96 12.58
C LYS A 173 -8.70 -6.62 11.25
N SER A 174 -9.11 -5.98 10.15
CA SER A 174 -8.91 -6.51 8.81
C SER A 174 -7.53 -6.20 8.21
N SER A 175 -6.74 -5.33 8.85
CA SER A 175 -5.36 -5.04 8.44
C SER A 175 -4.37 -6.03 9.05
N GLY A 176 -3.30 -6.36 8.33
CA GLY A 176 -2.28 -7.29 8.81
C GLY A 176 -1.12 -7.49 7.83
N THR A 177 -0.04 -8.08 8.35
CA THR A 177 1.15 -8.46 7.58
C THR A 177 1.47 -9.93 7.84
N ARG A 178 1.74 -10.70 6.79
CA ARG A 178 2.19 -12.09 6.92
C ARG A 178 3.62 -12.12 7.47
N HIS A 179 3.92 -13.12 8.30
CA HIS A 179 5.24 -13.30 8.90
C HIS A 179 5.73 -12.09 9.72
N GLU A 180 4.81 -11.38 10.41
CA GLU A 180 5.16 -10.21 11.22
C GLU A 180 6.10 -10.53 12.38
N GLU A 181 6.24 -11.80 12.78
CA GLU A 181 7.25 -12.27 13.73
C GLU A 181 8.69 -12.04 13.27
N GLN A 182 8.92 -11.80 11.97
CA GLN A 182 10.22 -11.45 11.42
C GLN A 182 10.51 -9.94 11.50
N LEU A 183 9.48 -9.11 11.77
CA LEU A 183 9.55 -7.65 11.77
C LEU A 183 9.63 -7.07 13.19
N PHE A 184 9.10 -7.78 14.18
CA PHE A 184 9.08 -7.35 15.58
C PHE A 184 9.95 -8.26 16.46
N ASP A 185 10.56 -7.70 17.50
CA ASP A 185 11.12 -8.51 18.58
C ASP A 185 9.98 -9.21 19.36
N ALA A 186 10.28 -10.38 19.95
CA ALA A 186 9.27 -11.20 20.60
C ALA A 186 8.48 -10.48 21.73
N PRO A 187 9.12 -9.69 22.63
CA PRO A 187 8.39 -8.89 23.62
C PRO A 187 7.42 -7.88 23.01
N THR A 188 7.81 -7.20 21.92
CA THR A 188 6.93 -6.25 21.22
C THR A 188 5.78 -6.98 20.55
N LEU A 189 6.04 -8.10 19.88
CA LEU A 189 5.04 -8.89 19.19
C LEU A 189 3.94 -9.39 20.13
N GLU A 190 4.30 -9.84 21.34
CA GLU A 190 3.32 -10.28 22.33
C GLU A 190 2.33 -9.16 22.71
N LYS A 191 2.83 -7.92 22.84
CA LYS A 191 2.00 -6.74 23.13
C LYS A 191 1.12 -6.36 21.95
N VAL A 192 1.64 -6.45 20.72
CA VAL A 192 0.85 -6.25 19.49
C VAL A 192 -0.29 -7.26 19.43
N TYR A 193 -0.03 -8.55 19.71
CA TYR A 193 -1.08 -9.57 19.76
C TYR A 193 -2.10 -9.31 20.86
N ARG A 194 -1.67 -8.79 22.01
CA ARG A 194 -2.59 -8.40 23.07
C ARG A 194 -3.48 -7.24 22.64
N LEU A 195 -2.93 -6.22 22.00
CA LEU A 195 -3.71 -5.14 21.40
C LEU A 195 -4.74 -5.68 20.42
N ARG A 196 -4.35 -6.57 19.49
CA ARG A 196 -5.28 -7.18 18.54
C ARG A 196 -6.41 -7.94 19.24
N ARG A 197 -6.12 -8.77 20.24
CA ARG A 197 -7.15 -9.46 21.05
C ARG A 197 -8.09 -8.49 21.76
N MET A 198 -7.57 -7.39 22.29
CA MET A 198 -8.40 -6.36 22.93
C MET A 198 -9.32 -5.68 21.91
N VAL A 199 -8.79 -5.34 20.74
CA VAL A 199 -9.54 -4.74 19.63
C VAL A 199 -10.63 -5.69 19.13
N ASP A 200 -10.37 -7.00 19.06
CA ASP A 200 -11.35 -8.01 18.63
C ASP A 200 -12.57 -8.08 19.56
N LEU A 201 -12.39 -7.82 20.85
CA LEU A 201 -13.46 -7.77 21.84
C LEU A 201 -14.31 -6.49 21.76
N LEU A 202 -13.83 -5.45 21.08
CA LEU A 202 -14.56 -4.20 20.90
C LEU A 202 -15.50 -4.28 19.70
N ASP A 203 -16.57 -3.49 19.75
CA ASP A 203 -17.42 -3.25 18.58
C ASP A 203 -16.60 -2.64 17.45
N GLU A 204 -16.77 -3.15 16.23
CA GLU A 204 -16.00 -2.72 15.05
C GLU A 204 -16.11 -1.21 14.81
N ARG A 205 -17.27 -0.63 15.12
CA ARG A 205 -17.54 0.79 14.89
C ARG A 205 -16.70 1.72 15.76
N ASP A 206 -16.33 1.29 16.97
CA ASP A 206 -15.67 2.15 17.95
C ASP A 206 -14.23 1.72 18.27
N ALA A 207 -13.81 0.54 17.81
CA ALA A 207 -12.51 -0.03 18.14
C ALA A 207 -11.34 0.91 17.75
N THR A 208 -11.33 1.42 16.52
CA THR A 208 -10.26 2.31 16.04
C THR A 208 -10.23 3.64 16.79
N ASP A 209 -11.40 4.23 17.08
CA ASP A 209 -11.50 5.51 17.80
C ASP A 209 -10.93 5.39 19.22
N LEU A 210 -11.28 4.31 19.92
CA LEU A 210 -10.76 4.01 21.26
C LEU A 210 -9.24 3.82 21.28
N VAL A 211 -8.69 3.14 20.26
CA VAL A 211 -7.23 2.97 20.12
C VAL A 211 -6.56 4.33 19.86
N ILE A 212 -7.11 5.15 18.98
CA ILE A 212 -6.60 6.50 18.71
C ILE A 212 -6.59 7.36 19.97
N ASP A 213 -7.67 7.34 20.75
CA ASP A 213 -7.77 8.12 21.99
C ASP A 213 -6.83 7.65 23.10
N ARG A 214 -6.47 6.36 23.10
CA ARG A 214 -5.41 5.84 23.98
C ARG A 214 -4.02 6.23 23.49
N LEU A 215 -3.75 6.13 22.18
CA LEU A 215 -2.47 6.52 21.57
C LEU A 215 -2.13 7.99 21.88
N LYS A 216 -3.10 8.90 21.77
CA LYS A 216 -2.93 10.34 22.07
C LYS A 216 -2.44 10.63 23.49
N LYS A 217 -2.64 9.71 24.44
CA LYS A 217 -2.20 9.87 25.84
C LYS A 217 -0.72 9.52 26.05
N THR A 218 -0.05 9.03 25.01
CA THR A 218 1.34 8.60 25.05
C THR A 218 2.16 9.30 23.98
N LYS A 219 3.47 9.43 24.20
CA LYS A 219 4.37 10.07 23.23
C LYS A 219 4.93 9.09 22.20
N THR A 220 5.06 7.82 22.56
CA THR A 220 5.66 6.80 21.71
C THR A 220 4.82 5.52 21.70
N ASN A 221 4.93 4.74 20.62
CA ASN A 221 4.27 3.44 20.51
C ASN A 221 4.75 2.46 21.59
N LYS A 222 6.00 2.59 22.04
CA LYS A 222 6.54 1.78 23.13
C LYS A 222 5.79 2.05 24.44
N ASP A 223 5.66 3.33 24.81
CA ASP A 223 4.92 3.73 26.02
C ASP A 223 3.47 3.25 25.93
N PHE A 224 2.83 3.42 24.77
CA PHE A 224 1.48 2.92 24.52
C PHE A 224 1.35 1.41 24.75
N LEU A 225 2.20 0.60 24.12
CA LEU A 225 2.18 -0.85 24.28
C LEU A 225 2.48 -1.28 25.72
N ASP A 226 3.31 -0.53 26.44
CA ASP A 226 3.58 -0.75 27.86
C ASP A 226 2.37 -0.43 28.75
N THR A 227 1.47 0.46 28.33
CA THR A 227 0.20 0.69 29.06
C THR A 227 -0.81 -0.45 28.92
N LEU A 228 -0.59 -1.38 27.98
CA LEU A 228 -1.43 -2.57 27.80
C LEU A 228 -1.04 -3.71 28.77
N HIS A 229 -0.16 -3.43 29.73
CA HIS A 229 0.03 -4.26 30.91
C HIS A 229 -0.95 -3.82 32.00
N THR A 230 -1.44 -4.80 32.77
CA THR A 230 -2.50 -4.69 33.80
C THR A 230 -3.92 -4.95 33.26
N GLY A 231 -4.20 -6.21 32.95
CA GLY A 231 -5.46 -6.80 33.38
C GLY A 231 -5.30 -7.20 34.85
N ALA A 232 -6.09 -6.58 35.73
CA ALA A 232 -6.36 -7.11 37.06
C ALA A 232 -7.17 -8.41 36.96
#